data_AF-A0A9P6F5P1-F1
#
_entry.id   AF-A0A9P6F5P1-F1
#
_cell.length_a   1.000
_cell.length_b   1.000
_cell.length_c   1.000
_cell.angle_alpha   90.00
_cell.angle_beta   90.00
_cell.angle_gamma   90.00
#
_symmetry.space_group_name_H-M   'P 1'
#
loop_
_entity.id
_entity.type
_entity.pdbx_description
1 polymer ?
#
loop_
_entity_poly.entity_id
_entity_poly.type
_entity_poly.pdbx_seq_one_letter_code
_entity_poly.pdbx_strand_id
1 'polypeptide(L)'
;MATVIQQELYGGAITINLPSKFGTISHVREVPDHQEVFVNVDEDQSVIVEILELAAEASDDNCAATVKMGMQIEYVKLVHVE
;
A
#
# COMPACT_ATOMS: atom_id res chain seq x y z
N MET A 1 -20.88 -8.98 6.94
CA MET A 1 -20.52 -7.64 6.42
C MET A 1 -19.04 -7.45 6.66
N ALA A 2 -18.29 -6.91 5.70
CA ALA A 2 -16.87 -6.64 5.91
C ALA A 2 -16.73 -5.48 6.91
N THR A 3 -16.04 -5.71 8.03
CA THR A 3 -15.73 -4.65 8.99
C THR A 3 -14.60 -3.81 8.42
N VAL A 4 -14.82 -2.50 8.31
CA VAL A 4 -13.82 -1.52 7.89
C VAL A 4 -13.25 -0.85 9.14
N ILE A 5 -11.93 -0.72 9.18
CA ILE A 5 -11.18 -0.04 10.25
C ILE A 5 -10.41 1.13 9.64
N GLN A 6 -10.33 2.22 10.40
CA GLN A 6 -9.48 3.36 10.05
C GLN A 6 -8.05 3.03 10.50
N GLN A 7 -7.08 3.29 9.62
CA GLN A 7 -5.65 3.13 9.89
C GLN A 7 -4.97 4.48 9.68
N GLU A 8 -3.98 4.76 10.52
CA GLU A 8 -3.11 5.93 10.42
C GLU A 8 -1.90 5.59 9.54
N LEU A 9 -1.54 6.49 8.64
CA LEU A 9 -0.37 6.40 7.77
C LEU A 9 0.58 7.54 8.09
N TYR A 10 1.89 7.29 7.95
CA TYR A 10 2.92 8.32 8.10
C TYR A 10 2.82 9.07 9.44
N GLY A 11 2.72 8.33 10.54
CA GLY A 11 2.62 8.90 11.89
C GLY A 11 1.32 9.66 12.17
N GLY A 12 0.23 9.34 11.45
CA GLY A 12 -1.09 9.94 11.65
C GLY A 12 -1.37 11.19 10.81
N ALA A 13 -0.45 11.56 9.91
CA ALA A 13 -0.67 12.68 9.00
C ALA A 13 -1.79 12.40 7.97
N ILE A 14 -1.98 11.11 7.61
CA ILE A 14 -3.00 10.64 6.68
C ILE A 14 -3.76 9.50 7.35
N THR A 15 -5.05 9.36 7.03
CA THR A 15 -5.83 8.18 7.45
C THR A 15 -6.47 7.49 6.26
N ILE A 16 -6.56 6.17 6.31
CA ILE A 16 -7.19 5.33 5.30
C ILE A 16 -8.22 4.39 5.96
N ASN A 17 -9.31 4.10 5.25
CA ASN A 17 -10.29 3.11 5.68
C ASN A 17 -10.03 1.80 4.91
N LEU A 18 -9.65 0.74 5.62
CA LEU A 18 -9.37 -0.57 5.03
C LEU A 18 -10.22 -1.66 5.68
N PRO A 19 -10.58 -2.73 4.95
CA PRO A 19 -11.15 -3.91 5.59
C PRO A 19 -10.22 -4.44 6.67
N SER A 20 -10.78 -4.83 7.81
CA SER A 20 -10.07 -5.39 8.97
C SER A 20 -9.18 -6.61 8.68
N LYS A 21 -9.33 -7.24 7.51
CA LYS A 21 -8.47 -8.35 7.05
C LYS A 21 -7.08 -7.90 6.60
N PHE A 22 -6.90 -6.61 6.32
CA PHE A 22 -5.63 -6.06 5.88
C PHE A 22 -4.73 -5.75 7.09
N GLY A 23 -3.59 -6.43 7.17
CA GLY A 23 -2.56 -6.22 8.19
C GLY A 23 -1.29 -5.60 7.61
N THR A 24 -0.51 -4.89 8.44
CA THR A 24 0.79 -4.33 8.04
C THR A 24 1.88 -5.40 7.95
N ILE A 25 2.77 -5.29 6.96
CA ILE A 25 3.92 -6.20 6.80
C ILE A 25 5.23 -5.67 7.37
N SER A 26 5.22 -4.51 8.03
CA SER A 26 6.42 -3.88 8.60
C SER A 26 7.19 -4.77 9.58
N HIS A 27 6.51 -5.75 10.19
CA HIS A 27 7.13 -6.76 11.06
C HIS A 27 7.86 -7.88 10.30
N VAL A 28 7.58 -8.06 9.00
CA VAL A 28 8.17 -9.12 8.17
C VAL A 28 9.40 -8.60 7.42
N ARG A 29 9.34 -7.34 6.95
CA ARG A 29 10.45 -6.67 6.29
C ARG A 29 10.41 -5.18 6.58
N GLU A 30 11.56 -4.53 6.46
CA GLU A 30 11.63 -3.08 6.43
C GLU A 30 10.84 -2.55 5.23
N VAL A 31 10.00 -1.55 5.49
CA VAL A 31 9.26 -0.79 4.48
C VAL A 31 9.84 0.63 4.50
N PRO A 32 10.19 1.21 3.33
CA PRO A 32 10.71 2.58 3.29
C PRO A 32 9.75 3.58 3.96
N ASP A 33 10.25 4.63 4.58
CA ASP A 33 9.44 5.58 5.35
C ASP A 33 8.34 6.29 4.54
N HIS A 34 8.51 6.37 3.21
CA HIS A 34 7.55 6.97 2.28
C HIS A 34 6.55 5.95 1.72
N GLN A 35 6.57 4.70 2.21
CA GLN A 35 5.66 3.63 1.82
C GLN A 35 4.95 3.01 3.04
N GLU A 36 3.71 2.61 2.84
CA GLU A 36 2.90 1.85 3.78
C GLU A 36 2.29 0.66 3.05
N VAL A 37 2.50 -0.56 3.56
CA VAL A 37 2.12 -1.80 2.88
C VAL A 37 1.20 -2.64 3.74
N PHE A 38 0.01 -2.92 3.22
CA PHE A 38 -1.01 -3.74 3.83
C PHE A 38 -1.28 -4.98 2.99
N VAL A 39 -1.47 -6.13 3.62
CA VAL A 39 -1.80 -7.39 2.94
C VAL A 39 -2.94 -8.11 3.62
N ASN A 40 -3.78 -8.73 2.82
CA ASN A 40 -4.74 -9.74 3.24
C ASN A 40 -4.23 -11.09 2.73
N VAL A 41 -3.65 -11.86 3.64
CA VAL A 41 -2.99 -13.14 3.33
C VAL A 41 -4.01 -14.21 2.91
N ASP A 42 -5.23 -14.17 3.45
CA ASP A 42 -6.27 -15.17 3.16
C ASP A 42 -6.79 -15.07 1.71
N GLU A 43 -6.78 -13.87 1.14
CA GLU A 43 -7.32 -13.58 -0.19
C GLU A 43 -6.24 -13.19 -1.22
N ASP A 44 -4.96 -13.27 -0.83
CA ASP A 44 -3.80 -12.91 -1.67
C ASP A 44 -3.93 -11.50 -2.28
N GLN A 45 -4.31 -10.53 -1.44
CA GLN A 45 -4.49 -9.13 -1.82
C GLN A 45 -3.51 -8.23 -1.08
N SER A 46 -3.09 -7.15 -1.74
CA SER A 46 -2.24 -6.12 -1.13
C SER A 46 -2.71 -4.71 -1.50
N VAL A 47 -2.43 -3.78 -0.60
CA VAL A 47 -2.61 -2.34 -0.79
C VAL A 47 -1.30 -1.68 -0.40
N ILE A 48 -0.72 -0.92 -1.32
CA ILE A 48 0.49 -0.13 -1.11
C ILE A 48 0.10 1.34 -1.25
N VAL A 49 0.46 2.13 -0.25
CA VAL A 49 0.34 3.58 -0.29
C VAL A 49 1.76 4.14 -0.31
N GLU A 50 2.04 5.04 -1.25
CA GLU A 50 3.38 5.60 -1.44
C GLU A 50 3.30 7.11 -1.69
N ILE A 51 4.17 7.87 -1.03
CA ILE A 51 4.33 9.31 -1.27
C ILE A 51 5.30 9.48 -2.44
N LEU A 52 4.79 10.03 -3.54
CA LEU A 52 5.55 10.33 -4.76
C LEU A 52 5.73 11.84 -4.94
N GLU A 53 6.78 12.22 -5.66
CA GLU A 53 6.92 13.59 -6.15
C GLU A 53 5.94 13.86 -7.30
N LEU A 54 5.49 15.12 -7.39
CA LEU A 54 4.65 15.56 -8.50
C LEU A 54 5.47 15.58 -9.78
N ALA A 55 5.12 14.73 -10.74
CA ALA A 55 5.77 14.73 -12.04
C ALA A 55 5.46 16.03 -12.81
N ALA A 56 6.47 16.60 -13.48
CA ALA A 56 6.33 17.84 -14.25
C ALA A 56 5.28 17.77 -15.38
N GLU A 57 4.95 16.57 -15.83
CA GLU A 57 3.97 16.30 -16.88
C GLU A 57 2.59 15.89 -16.33
N ALA A 58 2.43 15.83 -15.01
CA ALA A 58 1.16 15.49 -14.39
C ALA A 58 0.27 16.74 -14.36
N SER A 59 -0.72 16.78 -15.26
CA SER A 59 -1.85 17.70 -15.13
C SER A 59 -2.69 17.30 -13.91
N ASP A 60 -3.28 18.29 -13.21
CA ASP A 60 -4.07 18.10 -11.97
C ASP A 60 -5.03 16.90 -12.02
N ASP A 61 -5.67 16.66 -13.16
CA ASP A 61 -6.63 15.56 -13.36
C ASP A 61 -5.98 14.15 -13.37
N ASN A 62 -4.67 14.04 -13.62
CA ASN A 62 -3.93 12.78 -13.78
C ASN A 62 -2.93 12.50 -12.65
N CYS A 63 -2.70 13.46 -11.75
CA CYS A 63 -1.84 13.30 -10.57
C CYS A 63 -2.31 12.18 -9.64
N ALA A 64 -3.64 12.03 -9.49
CA ALA A 64 -4.24 10.96 -8.69
C ALA A 64 -4.43 9.63 -9.45
N ALA A 65 -4.50 9.67 -10.78
CA ALA A 65 -4.74 8.49 -11.61
C ALA A 65 -3.52 7.57 -11.75
N THR A 66 -2.34 8.01 -11.30
CA THR A 66 -1.15 7.16 -11.17
C THR A 66 -1.17 6.31 -9.89
N VAL A 67 -2.26 6.33 -9.12
CA VAL A 67 -2.66 5.12 -8.37
C VAL A 67 -2.93 4.07 -9.43
N LYS A 68 -1.93 3.23 -9.74
CA LYS A 68 -2.12 2.03 -10.54
C LYS A 68 -3.12 1.13 -9.81
N MET A 69 -4.41 1.40 -9.99
CA MET A 69 -5.53 0.49 -9.73
C MET A 69 -5.55 -0.63 -10.78
N GLY A 70 -4.36 -1.05 -11.19
CA GLY A 70 -4.12 -2.29 -11.89
C GLY A 70 -3.68 -3.28 -10.84
N MET A 71 -4.54 -4.25 -10.58
CA MET A 71 -4.16 -5.59 -10.17
C MET A 71 -3.00 -6.05 -11.06
N GLN A 72 -1.77 -5.76 -10.64
CA GLN A 72 -0.52 -6.25 -11.20
C GLN A 72 0.28 -6.66 -9.96
N ILE A 73 0.12 -7.92 -9.62
CA ILE A 73 0.98 -8.63 -8.68
C ILE A 73 2.37 -8.62 -9.32
N GLU A 74 3.26 -7.75 -8.84
CA GLU A 74 4.67 -7.88 -9.16
C GLU A 74 5.33 -8.73 -8.07
N TYR A 75 5.71 -9.94 -8.46
CA TYR A 75 6.40 -10.96 -7.67
C TYR A 75 7.51 -10.33 -6.78
N VAL A 76 7.32 -10.29 -5.47
CA VAL A 76 8.48 -10.27 -4.56
C VAL A 76 8.99 -11.70 -4.51
N LYS A 77 10.05 -11.98 -5.28
CA LYS A 77 10.85 -13.19 -5.14
C LYS A 77 11.20 -13.37 -3.66
N LEU A 78 10.65 -14.41 -3.04
CA LEU A 78 11.22 -14.99 -1.83
C LEU A 78 12.58 -15.56 -2.23
N VAL A 79 13.65 -14.81 -1.92
CA VAL A 79 15.01 -15.36 -1.96
C VAL A 79 15.08 -16.39 -0.84
N HIS A 80 15.15 -17.67 -1.24
CA HIS A 80 15.60 -18.75 -0.38
C HIS A 80 17.02 -18.43 0.05
N VAL A 81 17.23 -18.21 1.34
CA VAL A 81 18.56 -18.12 1.95
C VAL A 81 18.88 -19.54 2.43
N GLU A 82 19.91 -20.15 1.86
CA GLU A 82 20.58 -21.32 2.46
C GLU A 82 21.30 -20.93 3.75
#